data_AF-A0A393A647-F1
#
_entry.id   AF-A0A393A647-F1
#
_cell.length_a   1.000
_cell.length_b   1.000
_cell.length_c   1.000
_cell.angle_alpha   90.00
_cell.angle_beta   90.00
_cell.angle_gamma   90.00
#
_symmetry.space_group_name_H-M   'P 1'
#
loop_
_entity.id
_entity.type
_entity.pdbx_description
1 polymer ?
#
loop_
_entity_poly.entity_id
_entity_poly.type
_entity_poly.pdbx_seq_one_letter_code
_entity_poly.pdbx_strand_id
1 'polypeptide(L)' 'MAYSEKIADDIRKLYAASPLGISEYTLEQYSQQDVSDTVNAMHAIDQEKIQETEIDYTGTARITFNK' A
#
# COMPACT_ATOMS: atom_id res chain seq x y z
N MET A 1 1.44 -13.47 8.35
CA MET A 1 1.84 -12.07 8.28
C MET A 1 3.19 -12.03 7.58
N ALA A 2 3.16 -11.95 6.25
CA ALA A 2 4.40 -11.96 5.47
C ALA A 2 4.57 -10.61 4.79
N TYR A 3 5.32 -9.72 5.45
CA TYR A 3 5.83 -8.51 4.83
C TYR A 3 6.74 -8.88 3.65
N SER A 4 6.57 -8.19 2.52
CA SER A 4 7.39 -8.40 1.32
C SER A 4 8.18 -7.14 0.97
N GLU A 5 9.52 -7.23 1.05
CA GLU A 5 10.41 -6.12 0.68
C GLU A 5 10.20 -5.65 -0.77
N LYS A 6 9.92 -6.58 -1.68
CA LYS A 6 9.66 -6.26 -3.09
C LYS A 6 8.39 -5.41 -3.25
N ILE A 7 7.33 -5.76 -2.52
CA ILE A 7 6.07 -4.99 -2.52
C ILE A 7 6.31 -3.62 -1.89
N ALA A 8 7.04 -3.56 -0.77
CA ALA A 8 7.36 -2.30 -0.10
C ALA A 8 8.15 -1.34 -0.99
N ASP A 9 9.11 -1.85 -1.77
CA ASP A 9 9.86 -1.03 -2.73
C ASP A 9 8.98 -0.50 -3.87
N ASP A 10 8.04 -1.30 -4.38
CA ASP A 10 7.09 -0.84 -5.40
C ASP A 10 6.10 0.19 -4.82
N ILE A 11 5.62 0.01 -3.59
CA ILE A 11 4.80 1.00 -2.86
C ILE A 11 5.57 2.31 -2.69
N ARG A 12 6.85 2.27 -2.31
CA ARG A 12 7.69 3.47 -2.20
C ARG A 12 7.87 4.19 -3.53
N LYS A 13 8.04 3.46 -4.63
CA LYS A 13 8.10 4.05 -5.97
C LYS A 13 6.78 4.71 -6.35
N LEU A 14 5.64 4.07 -6.04
CA LEU A 14 4.32 4.66 -6.25
C LEU A 14 4.14 5.96 -5.44
N TYR A 15 4.55 5.96 -4.16
CA TYR A 15 4.52 7.17 -3.33
C TYR A 15 5.43 8.29 -3.85
N ALA A 16 6.61 7.96 -4.36
CA ALA A 16 7.50 8.95 -4.97
C ALA A 16 6.86 9.58 -6.21
N ALA A 17 6.17 8.78 -7.03
CA ALA A 17 5.47 9.20 -8.23
C ALA A 17 4.08 9.83 -7.99
N SER A 18 3.51 9.69 -6.78
CA SER A 18 2.17 10.18 -6.50
C SER A 18 2.11 11.71 -6.44
N PRO A 19 1.01 12.33 -6.91
CA PRO A 19 0.79 13.77 -6.79
C PRO A 19 0.60 14.18 -5.33
N LEU A 20 0.68 15.49 -5.06
CA LEU A 20 0.33 16.05 -3.75
C LEU A 20 -1.17 15.82 -3.47
N GLY A 21 -1.51 15.50 -2.23
CA GLY A 21 -2.85 15.16 -1.77
C GLY A 21 -3.09 13.65 -1.63
N ILE A 22 -4.36 13.26 -1.66
CA ILE A 22 -4.79 11.86 -1.52
C ILE A 22 -4.72 11.17 -2.87
N SER A 23 -4.06 10.02 -2.92
CA SER A 23 -3.96 9.19 -4.12
C SER A 23 -4.15 7.71 -3.79
N GLU A 24 -4.86 7.00 -4.66
CA GLU A 24 -5.19 5.58 -4.49
C GLU A 24 -4.56 4.76 -5.63
N TYR A 25 -3.96 3.63 -5.27
CA TYR A 25 -3.30 2.72 -6.20
C TYR A 25 -3.64 1.26 -5.88
N THR A 26 -3.48 0.39 -6.86
CA THR A 26 -3.61 -1.07 -6.70
C THR A 26 -2.38 -1.76 -7.28
N LEU A 27 -1.98 -2.89 -6.68
CA LEU A 27 -0.88 -3.72 -7.17
C LEU A 27 -1.42 -5.12 -7.52
N GLU A 28 -2.11 -5.21 -8.64
CA GLU A 28 -2.81 -6.44 -9.09
C GLU A 28 -1.86 -7.60 -9.39
N GLN A 29 -0.59 -7.31 -9.68
CA GLN A 29 0.43 -8.33 -9.96
C GLN A 29 0.88 -9.13 -8.72
N TYR A 30 0.49 -8.70 -7.53
CA TYR A 30 0.83 -9.35 -6.26
C TYR A 30 -0.40 -9.97 -5.59
N SER A 31 -0.15 -10.87 -4.64
CA SER A 31 -1.18 -11.34 -3.71
C SER A 31 -1.73 -10.16 -2.92
N GLN A 32 -3.04 -9.97 -2.95
CA GLN A 32 -3.69 -8.86 -2.26
C GLN A 32 -3.55 -8.97 -0.73
N GLN A 33 -3.39 -10.20 -0.22
CA GLN A 33 -3.03 -10.43 1.18
C GLN A 33 -1.63 -9.90 1.51
N ASP A 34 -0.64 -10.18 0.65
CA ASP A 34 0.74 -9.72 0.86
C ASP A 34 0.83 -8.19 0.71
N VAL A 35 0.03 -7.62 -0.18
CA VAL A 35 -0.10 -6.16 -0.35
C VAL A 35 -0.70 -5.55 0.92
N SER A 36 -1.82 -6.06 1.43
CA SER A 36 -2.44 -5.57 2.67
C SER A 36 -1.50 -5.69 3.86
N ASP A 37 -0.87 -6.86 4.06
CA ASP A 37 0.12 -7.09 5.12
C ASP A 37 1.27 -6.08 5.04
N THR A 38 1.78 -5.83 3.83
CA THR A 38 2.91 -4.91 3.61
C THR A 38 2.52 -3.45 3.81
N VAL A 39 1.36 -3.03 3.29
CA VAL A 39 0.83 -1.67 3.49
C VAL A 39 0.61 -1.40 4.97
N ASN A 40 0.01 -2.33 5.71
CA ASN A 40 -0.23 -2.18 7.14
C ASN A 40 1.06 -2.13 7.95
N ALA A 41 2.07 -2.92 7.56
CA ALA A 41 3.41 -2.81 8.14
C ALA A 41 4.08 -1.46 7.85
N MET A 42 3.89 -0.91 6.65
CA MET A 42 4.40 0.43 6.29
C MET A 42 3.63 1.54 7.01
N HIS A 43 2.31 1.41 7.16
CA HIS A 43 1.47 2.33 7.94
C HIS A 43 1.95 2.39 9.39
N ALA A 44 2.30 1.26 10.00
CA ALA A 44 2.84 1.24 11.37
C ALA A 44 4.14 2.04 11.54
N ILE A 45 4.89 2.29 10.46
CA ILE A 45 6.13 3.09 10.46
C ILE A 45 5.84 4.56 10.10
N ASP A 46 4.99 4.79 9.10
CA ASP A 46 4.72 6.11 8.50
C ASP A 46 3.21 6.37 8.38
N GLN A 47 2.51 6.47 9.52
CA GLN A 47 1.04 6.60 9.59
C GLN A 47 0.48 7.82 8.84
N GLU A 48 1.29 8.88 8.69
CA GLU A 48 0.87 10.12 8.02
C GLU A 48 0.88 9.99 6.49
N LYS A 49 1.73 9.12 5.93
CA LYS A 49 2.00 9.05 4.48
C LYS A 49 1.19 7.99 3.76
N ILE A 50 0.89 6.88 4.45
CA ILE A 50 0.17 5.74 3.90
C ILE A 50 -0.91 5.34 4.89
N GLN A 51 -2.11 5.06 4.39
CA GLN A 51 -3.21 4.57 5.23
C GLN A 51 -3.18 3.05 5.32
N GLU A 52 -3.69 2.52 6.43
CA GLU A 52 -3.97 1.08 6.54
C GLU A 52 -4.96 0.64 5.46
N THR A 53 -4.86 -0.62 5.06
CA THR A 53 -5.72 -1.20 4.04
C THR A 53 -6.06 -2.64 4.36
N GLU A 54 -7.28 -3.01 3.98
CA GLU A 54 -7.78 -4.37 4.03
C GLU A 54 -8.23 -4.78 2.63
N ILE A 55 -8.36 -6.09 2.43
CA ILE A 55 -8.91 -6.62 1.19
C ILE A 55 -10.40 -6.26 1.14
N ASP A 56 -10.78 -5.42 0.18
CA ASP A 56 -12.17 -5.00 0.02
C ASP A 56 -13.05 -6.13 -0.54
N TYR A 57 -14.36 -5.88 -0.66
CA TYR A 57 -15.31 -6.85 -1.21
C TYR A 57 -15.04 -7.21 -2.69
N THR A 58 -14.19 -6.45 -3.39
CA THR A 58 -13.75 -6.76 -4.76
C THR A 58 -12.52 -7.68 -4.77
N GLY A 59 -12.01 -8.03 -3.59
CA GLY A 59 -10.81 -8.85 -3.44
C GLY A 59 -9.53 -8.05 -3.63
N THR A 60 -9.57 -6.71 -3.55
CA THR A 60 -8.43 -5.83 -3.84
C THR A 60 -7.94 -5.12 -2.59
N ALA A 61 -6.63 -5.04 -2.40
CA ALA A 61 -6.01 -4.22 -1.37
C ALA A 61 -5.63 -2.85 -1.97
N ARG A 62 -6.36 -1.80 -1.58
CA ARG A 62 -6.13 -0.44 -2.09
C ARG A 62 -5.06 0.27 -1.29
N ILE A 63 -4.06 0.78 -1.96
CA ILE A 63 -2.98 1.54 -1.35
C ILE A 63 -3.34 3.01 -1.41
N THR A 64 -3.62 3.62 -0.26
CA THR A 64 -3.94 5.04 -0.16
C THR A 64 -2.76 5.81 0.40
N PHE A 65 -2.26 6.77 -0.36
CA PHE A 65 -1.23 7.70 0.07
C PHE A 65 -1.80 9.07 0.38
N ASN A 66 -1.17 9.75 1.33
CA ASN A 66 -1.42 11.13 1.68
C ASN A 66 -0.08 11.89 1.64
N LYS A 67 0.07 12.79 0.66
CA LYS A 67 1.33 13.49 0.37
C LYS A 67 1.21 15.00 0.45
#